data_AF-A0A0N7H927-F1
#
_entry.id   AF-A0A0N7H927-F1
#
_cell.length_a   1.000
_cell.length_b   1.000
_cell.length_c   1.000
_cell.angle_alpha   90.00
_cell.angle_beta   90.00
_cell.angle_gamma   90.00
#
_symmetry.space_group_name_H-M   'P 1'
#
loop_
_entity.id
_entity.type
_entity.pdbx_description
1 polymer ?
#
loop_
_entity_poly.entity_id
_entity_poly.type
_entity_poly.pdbx_seq_one_letter_code
_entity_poly.pdbx_strand_id
1 'polypeptide(L)'
;MASGEVAVATKDVDLPYGYALTYSGRISGVTEPGELSVHYPFPTMDLVVLDDAMKYGSRAAKARFAVYIGPLGTDTAATAREILAKVPTPNNAVLLAVSPDQHAIEVVYGADVKGRGIEEAAPLGVSAAAASFKEGNLIDGLISAVRVLSAGVSPA
;
A
#
# COMPACT_ATOMS: atom_id res chain seq x y z
N MET A 1 -40.66 19.38 -11.10
CA MET A 1 -39.95 18.19 -11.60
C MET A 1 -38.57 18.64 -12.06
N ALA A 2 -37.52 18.40 -11.27
CA ALA A 2 -36.15 18.74 -11.67
C ALA A 2 -35.62 17.61 -12.57
N SER A 3 -35.53 17.88 -13.87
CA SER A 3 -34.86 17.01 -14.83
C SER A 3 -33.36 17.16 -14.64
N GLY A 4 -32.79 16.43 -13.69
CA GLY A 4 -31.34 16.34 -13.53
C GLY A 4 -30.77 15.60 -14.73
N GLU A 5 -30.02 16.31 -15.56
CA GLU A 5 -29.29 15.72 -16.67
C GLU A 5 -28.30 14.69 -16.09
N VAL A 6 -28.59 13.44 -16.41
CA VAL A 6 -27.74 12.30 -16.14
C VAL A 6 -26.49 12.45 -17.00
N ALA A 7 -25.35 12.73 -16.39
CA ALA A 7 -24.08 12.53 -17.08
C ALA A 7 -23.92 11.01 -17.32
N VAL A 8 -24.30 10.52 -18.49
CA VAL A 8 -23.99 9.16 -18.91
C VAL A 8 -22.48 9.09 -19.03
N ALA A 9 -21.85 8.29 -18.16
CA ALA A 9 -20.44 7.96 -18.28
C ALA A 9 -20.23 7.20 -19.60
N THR A 10 -20.05 7.94 -20.68
CA THR A 10 -19.68 7.43 -21.98
C THR A 10 -18.16 7.24 -21.96
N LYS A 11 -17.75 5.99 -21.79
CA LYS A 11 -16.44 5.51 -22.23
C LYS A 11 -16.60 4.04 -22.54
N ASP A 12 -16.21 3.64 -23.75
CA ASP A 12 -15.89 2.25 -24.08
C ASP A 12 -14.73 1.84 -23.17
N VAL A 13 -15.05 1.35 -21.98
CA VAL A 13 -14.08 0.77 -21.05
C VAL A 13 -13.99 -0.70 -21.40
N ASP A 14 -12.81 -1.14 -21.82
CA ASP A 14 -12.53 -2.56 -21.98
C ASP A 14 -12.54 -3.20 -20.59
N LEU A 15 -13.63 -3.89 -20.27
CA LEU A 15 -13.87 -4.50 -18.97
C LEU A 15 -13.74 -6.02 -19.08
N PRO A 16 -13.15 -6.69 -18.07
CA PRO A 16 -13.13 -8.14 -18.03
C PRO A 16 -14.55 -8.71 -18.03
N TYR A 17 -14.68 -9.96 -18.47
CA TYR A 17 -15.95 -10.68 -18.39
C TYR A 17 -16.51 -10.67 -16.97
N GLY A 18 -17.82 -10.42 -16.83
CA GLY A 18 -18.48 -10.30 -15.52
C GLY A 18 -18.40 -8.92 -14.87
N TYR A 19 -17.84 -7.91 -15.56
CA TYR A 19 -17.78 -6.52 -15.06
C TYR A 19 -18.67 -5.58 -15.88
N ALA A 20 -19.27 -4.60 -15.20
CA ALA A 20 -20.07 -3.54 -15.82
C ALA A 20 -19.81 -2.18 -15.17
N LEU A 21 -19.78 -1.13 -16.00
CA LEU A 21 -19.77 0.26 -15.54
C LEU A 21 -21.19 0.67 -15.15
N THR A 22 -21.40 1.05 -13.90
CA THR A 22 -22.70 1.54 -13.44
C THR A 22 -22.87 3.01 -13.78
N TYR A 23 -24.12 3.47 -13.71
CA TYR A 23 -24.51 4.86 -13.91
C TYR A 23 -23.65 5.87 -13.13
N SER A 24 -23.25 5.53 -11.90
CA SER A 24 -22.50 6.43 -11.03
C SER A 24 -21.00 6.49 -11.35
N GLY A 25 -20.54 5.77 -12.38
CA GLY A 25 -19.12 5.59 -12.69
C GLY A 25 -18.41 4.53 -11.83
N ARG A 26 -19.13 3.79 -10.98
CA ARG A 26 -18.58 2.68 -10.20
C ARG A 26 -18.48 1.45 -11.11
N ILE A 27 -17.36 0.73 -11.05
CA ILE A 27 -17.25 -0.59 -11.68
C ILE A 27 -17.84 -1.64 -10.73
N SER A 28 -18.80 -2.42 -11.20
CA SER A 28 -19.37 -3.56 -10.49
C SER A 28 -18.94 -4.85 -11.20
N GLY A 29 -18.28 -5.75 -10.49
CA GLY A 29 -17.82 -7.04 -11.00
C GLY A 29 -18.37 -8.21 -10.18
N VAL A 30 -18.43 -9.39 -10.81
CA VAL A 30 -18.77 -10.67 -10.16
C VAL A 30 -17.61 -11.65 -10.26
N THR A 31 -17.58 -12.62 -9.35
CA THR A 31 -16.68 -13.78 -9.42
C THR A 31 -17.47 -15.06 -9.58
N GLU A 32 -16.85 -16.04 -10.21
CA GLU A 32 -17.47 -17.35 -10.40
C GLU A 32 -17.75 -18.05 -9.05
N PRO A 33 -18.80 -18.86 -8.95
CA PRO A 33 -19.07 -19.64 -7.74
C PRO A 33 -17.89 -20.56 -7.40
N GLY A 34 -17.40 -20.46 -6.15
CA GLY A 34 -16.24 -21.22 -5.67
C GLY A 34 -14.90 -20.51 -5.84
N GLU A 35 -14.86 -19.39 -6.57
CA GLU A 35 -13.67 -18.54 -6.68
C GLU A 35 -13.70 -17.39 -5.67
N LEU A 36 -12.52 -16.98 -5.22
CA LEU A 36 -12.36 -15.83 -4.33
C LEU A 36 -12.40 -14.51 -5.12
N SER A 37 -12.90 -13.45 -4.49
CA SER A 37 -12.93 -12.11 -5.11
C SER A 37 -11.58 -11.42 -5.16
N VAL A 38 -10.63 -11.87 -4.34
CA VAL A 38 -9.27 -11.35 -4.27
C VAL A 38 -8.29 -12.52 -4.22
N HIS A 39 -7.24 -12.43 -5.02
CA HIS A 39 -6.20 -13.46 -5.12
C HIS A 39 -4.87 -12.90 -4.61
N TYR A 40 -4.80 -12.60 -3.32
CA TYR A 40 -3.52 -12.25 -2.70
C TYR A 40 -2.71 -13.52 -2.42
N PRO A 41 -1.38 -13.51 -2.65
CA PRO A 41 -0.52 -14.67 -2.43
C PRO A 41 -0.18 -14.90 -0.95
N PHE A 42 -1.05 -14.46 -0.03
CA PHE A 42 -0.83 -14.54 1.42
C PHE A 42 -2.06 -15.14 2.12
N PRO A 43 -1.85 -15.92 3.19
CA PRO A 43 -2.94 -16.38 4.04
C PRO A 43 -3.74 -15.21 4.63
N THR A 44 -5.05 -15.41 4.79
CA THR A 44 -5.96 -14.38 5.33
C THR A 44 -5.52 -13.87 6.70
N MET A 45 -5.05 -14.74 7.59
CA MET A 45 -4.65 -14.34 8.94
C MET A 45 -3.39 -13.46 8.93
N ASP A 46 -2.44 -13.71 8.05
CA ASP A 46 -1.23 -12.90 7.96
C ASP A 46 -1.55 -11.50 7.42
N LEU A 47 -2.51 -11.40 6.49
CA LEU A 47 -3.05 -10.12 6.02
C LEU A 47 -3.74 -9.33 7.14
N VAL A 48 -4.44 -10.00 8.06
CA VAL A 48 -5.03 -9.36 9.24
C VAL A 48 -3.94 -8.81 10.16
N VAL A 49 -2.87 -9.57 10.40
CA VAL A 49 -1.75 -9.11 11.24
C VAL A 49 -1.03 -7.91 10.60
N LEU A 50 -0.87 -7.92 9.28
CA LEU A 50 -0.33 -6.78 8.54
C LEU A 50 -1.26 -5.55 8.62
N ASP A 51 -2.58 -5.73 8.45
CA ASP A 51 -3.55 -4.65 8.61
C ASP A 51 -3.50 -4.04 10.01
N ASP A 52 -3.46 -4.88 11.05
CA ASP A 52 -3.34 -4.41 12.43
C ASP A 52 -2.04 -3.61 12.64
N ALA A 53 -0.90 -4.10 12.14
CA ALA A 53 0.36 -3.37 12.21
C ALA A 53 0.25 -1.99 11.53
N MET A 54 -0.33 -1.91 10.33
CA MET A 54 -0.52 -0.65 9.60
C MET A 54 -1.52 0.28 10.29
N LYS A 55 -2.66 -0.24 10.74
CA LYS A 55 -3.75 0.50 11.37
C LYS A 55 -3.34 1.08 12.72
N TYR A 56 -2.78 0.26 13.60
CA TYR A 56 -2.34 0.71 14.92
C TYR A 56 -1.09 1.58 14.82
N GLY A 57 -0.14 1.22 13.94
CA GLY A 57 1.03 2.04 13.65
C GLY A 57 0.66 3.42 13.13
N SER A 58 -0.28 3.50 12.18
CA SER A 58 -0.74 4.78 11.65
C SER A 58 -1.41 5.67 12.70
N ARG A 59 -2.18 5.06 13.61
CA ARG A 59 -2.86 5.78 14.69
C ARG A 59 -1.88 6.33 15.72
N ALA A 60 -0.89 5.53 16.11
CA ALA A 60 0.14 5.91 17.08
C ALA A 60 1.03 7.02 16.52
N ALA A 61 1.55 6.83 15.31
CA ALA A 61 2.46 7.77 14.68
C ALA A 61 1.77 9.03 14.15
N LYS A 62 0.44 9.05 13.98
CA LYS A 62 -0.31 10.12 13.27
C LYS A 62 0.22 10.35 11.85
N ALA A 63 0.59 9.28 11.16
CA ALA A 63 1.00 9.26 9.75
C ALA A 63 0.39 8.03 9.08
N ARG A 64 0.06 8.10 7.78
CA ARG A 64 -0.48 6.94 7.06
C ARG A 64 0.65 6.00 6.63
N PHE A 65 0.63 4.75 7.07
CA PHE A 65 1.52 3.72 6.53
C PHE A 65 0.89 3.07 5.30
N ALA A 66 1.70 2.88 4.26
CA ALA A 66 1.33 2.18 3.04
C ALA A 66 2.40 1.12 2.72
N VAL A 67 1.95 0.00 2.16
CA VAL A 67 2.82 -1.07 1.68
C VAL A 67 2.56 -1.28 0.19
N TYR A 68 3.62 -1.35 -0.59
CA TYR A 68 3.58 -1.71 -2.00
C TYR A 68 4.43 -2.96 -2.23
N ILE A 69 3.87 -3.93 -2.95
CA ILE A 69 4.57 -5.15 -3.37
C ILE A 69 4.43 -5.23 -4.89
N GLY A 70 5.56 -5.16 -5.60
CA GLY A 70 5.55 -5.19 -7.05
C GLY A 70 6.84 -4.72 -7.70
N PRO A 71 6.90 -4.68 -9.04
CA PRO A 71 8.06 -4.20 -9.77
C PRO A 71 8.27 -2.69 -9.56
N LEU A 72 9.50 -2.29 -9.28
CA LEU A 72 9.88 -0.87 -9.12
C LEU A 72 10.64 -0.30 -10.32
N GLY A 73 10.93 -1.12 -11.33
CA GLY A 73 11.61 -0.67 -12.55
C GLY A 73 13.10 -0.36 -12.31
N THR A 74 13.70 0.45 -13.18
CA THR A 74 15.15 0.70 -13.15
C THR A 74 15.58 1.70 -12.08
N ASP A 75 14.79 2.75 -11.85
CA ASP A 75 15.02 3.72 -10.78
C ASP A 75 13.99 3.47 -9.66
N THR A 76 14.37 2.59 -8.74
CA THR A 76 13.49 2.10 -7.67
C THR A 76 13.02 3.23 -6.76
N ALA A 77 13.91 4.16 -6.44
CA ALA A 77 13.62 5.30 -5.58
C ALA A 77 12.66 6.30 -6.25
N ALA A 78 12.80 6.55 -7.57
CA ALA A 78 11.86 7.39 -8.30
C ALA A 78 10.46 6.76 -8.35
N THR A 79 10.37 5.48 -8.72
CA THR A 79 9.09 4.77 -8.77
C THR A 79 8.41 4.69 -7.40
N ALA A 80 9.16 4.45 -6.32
CA ALA A 80 8.61 4.44 -4.97
C ALA A 80 8.04 5.81 -4.58
N ARG A 81 8.70 6.92 -4.94
CA ARG A 81 8.17 8.29 -4.74
C ARG A 81 6.88 8.54 -5.54
N GLU A 82 6.81 8.05 -6.78
CA GLU A 82 5.60 8.15 -7.60
C GLU A 82 4.44 7.33 -7.01
N ILE A 83 4.71 6.16 -6.44
CA ILE A 83 3.72 5.34 -5.76
C ILE A 83 3.23 6.05 -4.49
N LEU A 84 4.13 6.65 -3.70
CA LEU A 84 3.75 7.44 -2.51
C LEU A 84 2.80 8.58 -2.89
N ALA A 85 3.03 9.24 -4.04
CA ALA A 85 2.15 10.31 -4.52
C ALA A 85 0.71 9.87 -4.83
N LYS A 86 0.46 8.56 -5.03
CA LYS A 86 -0.88 7.99 -5.23
C LYS A 86 -1.59 7.66 -3.92
N VAL A 87 -0.88 7.69 -2.79
CA VAL A 87 -1.49 7.50 -1.46
C VAL A 87 -2.38 8.70 -1.15
N PRO A 88 -3.57 8.53 -0.53
CA PRO A 88 -4.53 9.63 -0.35
C PRO A 88 -4.02 10.86 0.41
N THR A 89 -3.01 10.70 1.27
CA THR A 89 -2.43 11.78 2.10
C THR A 89 -0.90 11.73 2.00
N PRO A 90 -0.32 12.04 0.82
CA PRO A 90 1.06 11.69 0.50
C PRO A 90 2.08 12.46 1.36
N ASN A 91 1.77 13.70 1.75
CA ASN A 91 2.66 14.51 2.60
C ASN A 91 2.80 13.97 4.02
N ASN A 92 1.76 13.32 4.56
CA ASN A 92 1.78 12.71 5.90
C ASN A 92 1.64 11.19 5.80
N ALA A 93 2.47 10.57 4.95
CA ALA A 93 2.50 9.13 4.75
C ALA A 93 3.94 8.60 4.69
N VAL A 94 4.08 7.32 5.03
CA VAL A 94 5.30 6.52 4.86
C VAL A 94 4.94 5.32 4.01
N LEU A 95 5.64 5.12 2.90
CA LEU A 95 5.52 3.99 2.01
C LEU A 95 6.70 3.04 2.20
N LEU A 96 6.41 1.78 2.49
CA LEU A 96 7.34 0.66 2.34
C LEU A 96 7.07 0.00 0.98
N ALA A 97 7.97 0.18 0.02
CA ALA A 97 7.89 -0.41 -1.31
C ALA A 97 8.88 -1.58 -1.42
N VAL A 98 8.39 -2.75 -1.81
CA VAL A 98 9.19 -3.97 -1.91
C VAL A 98 9.02 -4.57 -3.30
N SER A 99 10.16 -4.86 -3.93
CA SER A 99 10.21 -5.63 -5.16
C SER A 99 10.95 -6.95 -4.92
N PRO A 100 10.22 -8.07 -4.76
CA PRO A 100 10.84 -9.38 -4.54
C PRO A 100 11.77 -9.77 -5.70
N ASP A 101 11.33 -9.61 -6.95
CA ASP A 101 12.11 -10.02 -8.13
C ASP A 101 13.41 -9.22 -8.31
N GLN A 102 13.41 -7.96 -7.87
CA GLN A 102 14.58 -7.08 -7.94
C GLN A 102 15.42 -7.11 -6.66
N HIS A 103 14.99 -7.84 -5.63
CA HIS A 103 15.53 -7.78 -4.27
C HIS A 103 15.71 -6.36 -3.74
N ALA A 104 14.75 -5.48 -4.04
CA ALA A 104 14.81 -4.06 -3.70
C ALA A 104 13.79 -3.71 -2.61
N ILE A 105 14.23 -2.92 -1.64
CA ILE A 105 13.39 -2.37 -0.56
C ILE A 105 13.61 -0.87 -0.54
N GLU A 106 12.54 -0.11 -0.70
CA GLU A 106 12.56 1.35 -0.66
C GLU A 106 11.61 1.83 0.44
N VAL A 107 12.09 2.71 1.30
CA VAL A 107 11.25 3.42 2.27
C VAL A 107 11.22 4.89 1.89
N VAL A 108 10.05 5.39 1.55
CA VAL A 108 9.84 6.78 1.14
C VAL A 108 8.80 7.41 2.04
N TYR A 109 9.00 8.67 2.42
CA TYR A 109 8.09 9.38 3.31
C TYR A 109 7.77 10.79 2.80
N GLY A 110 6.60 11.27 3.19
CA GLY A 110 6.11 12.60 2.86
C GLY A 110 6.76 13.71 3.68
N ALA A 111 6.62 14.95 3.21
CA ALA A 111 7.25 16.11 3.81
C ALA A 111 6.87 16.35 5.29
N ASP A 112 5.64 16.04 5.68
CA ASP A 112 5.12 16.28 7.04
C ASP A 112 5.59 15.22 8.05
N VAL A 113 6.23 14.15 7.58
CA VAL A 113 6.82 13.11 8.44
C VAL A 113 8.28 13.46 8.80
N LYS A 114 8.91 14.36 8.03
CA LYS A 114 10.29 14.79 8.24
C LYS A 114 10.50 15.39 9.63
N GLY A 115 11.59 15.03 10.30
CA GLY A 115 11.94 15.52 11.63
C GLY A 115 11.16 14.87 12.78
N ARG A 116 10.29 13.89 12.50
CA ARG A 116 9.54 13.13 13.52
C ARG A 116 10.21 11.81 13.91
N GLY A 117 11.47 11.62 13.52
CA GLY A 117 12.24 10.39 13.78
C GLY A 117 12.26 9.39 12.63
N ILE A 118 11.60 9.70 11.50
CA ILE A 118 11.57 8.81 10.33
C ILE A 118 12.95 8.61 9.70
N GLU A 119 13.83 9.61 9.78
CA GLU A 119 15.19 9.55 9.25
C GLU A 119 16.02 8.44 9.90
N GLU A 120 15.82 8.21 11.20
CA GLU A 120 16.47 7.15 11.97
C GLU A 120 15.70 5.82 11.86
N ALA A 121 14.37 5.89 11.80
CA ALA A 121 13.53 4.69 11.72
C ALA A 121 13.60 3.99 10.35
N ALA A 122 13.76 4.75 9.26
CA ALA A 122 13.73 4.20 7.91
C ALA A 122 14.83 3.15 7.65
N PRO A 123 16.13 3.40 7.94
CA PRO A 123 17.16 2.38 7.81
C PRO A 123 16.93 1.15 8.70
N LEU A 124 16.38 1.33 9.90
CA LEU A 124 16.04 0.24 10.81
C LEU A 124 14.88 -0.61 10.26
N GLY A 125 13.86 0.03 9.69
CA GLY A 125 12.74 -0.65 9.03
C GLY A 125 13.19 -1.48 7.83
N VAL A 126 14.07 -0.93 6.98
CA VAL A 126 14.68 -1.67 5.86
C VAL A 126 15.44 -2.89 6.37
N SER A 127 16.25 -2.71 7.42
CA SER A 127 17.04 -3.80 8.02
C SER A 127 16.15 -4.90 8.61
N ALA A 128 15.06 -4.51 9.28
CA ALA A 128 14.08 -5.44 9.84
C ALA A 128 13.36 -6.26 8.75
N ALA A 129 12.91 -5.62 7.67
CA ALA A 129 12.35 -6.35 6.52
C ALA A 129 13.38 -7.30 5.89
N ALA A 130 14.58 -6.81 5.62
CA ALA A 130 15.63 -7.57 4.96
C ALA A 130 16.03 -8.84 5.74
N ALA A 131 15.96 -8.82 7.07
CA ALA A 131 16.22 -10.00 7.90
C ALA A 131 15.24 -11.14 7.60
N SER A 132 13.94 -10.87 7.62
CA SER A 132 12.91 -11.89 7.32
C SER A 132 12.87 -12.28 5.84
N PHE A 133 13.16 -11.35 4.92
CA PHE A 133 13.19 -11.67 3.49
C PHE A 133 14.29 -12.66 3.14
N LYS A 134 15.45 -12.60 3.81
CA LYS A 134 16.53 -13.59 3.66
C LYS A 134 16.12 -15.00 4.08
N GLU A 135 15.14 -15.10 4.97
CA GLU A 135 14.56 -16.37 5.43
C GLU A 135 13.40 -16.84 4.54
N GLY A 136 13.10 -16.11 3.46
CA GLY A 136 12.01 -16.43 2.54
C GLY A 136 10.62 -16.02 3.05
N ASN A 137 10.55 -15.23 4.13
CA ASN A 137 9.30 -14.82 4.74
C ASN A 137 8.97 -13.36 4.44
N LEU A 138 8.27 -13.15 3.31
CA LEU A 138 7.88 -11.82 2.84
C LEU A 138 6.87 -11.15 3.78
N ILE A 139 5.86 -11.88 4.28
CA ILE A 139 4.81 -11.25 5.08
C ILE A 139 5.32 -10.81 6.46
N ASP A 140 6.16 -11.62 7.11
CA ASP A 140 6.76 -11.26 8.40
C ASP A 140 7.73 -10.09 8.27
N GLY A 141 8.47 -10.00 7.16
CA GLY A 141 9.34 -8.86 6.92
C GLY A 141 8.56 -7.55 6.75
N LEU A 142 7.41 -7.58 6.08
CA LEU A 142 6.51 -6.42 5.95
C LEU A 142 5.96 -6.00 7.32
N ILE A 143 5.44 -6.95 8.10
CA ILE A 143 4.90 -6.70 9.44
C ILE A 143 5.98 -6.10 10.35
N SER A 144 7.17 -6.70 10.35
CA SER A 144 8.29 -6.25 11.18
C SER A 144 8.75 -4.85 10.82
N ALA A 145 8.91 -4.55 9.52
CA ALA A 145 9.29 -3.23 9.07
C ALA A 145 8.23 -2.18 9.43
N VAL A 146 6.94 -2.43 9.22
CA VAL A 146 5.88 -1.49 9.59
C VAL A 146 5.88 -1.21 11.10
N ARG A 147 6.10 -2.22 11.94
CA ARG A 147 6.20 -2.05 13.40
C ARG A 147 7.40 -1.18 13.79
N VAL A 148 8.57 -1.43 13.21
CA VAL A 148 9.78 -0.63 13.47
C VAL A 148 9.60 0.82 13.02
N LEU A 149 9.10 1.02 11.79
CA LEU A 149 8.86 2.34 11.24
C LEU A 149 7.86 3.13 12.08
N SER A 150 6.71 2.52 12.42
CA SER A 150 5.67 3.20 13.19
C SER A 150 6.05 3.48 14.64
N ALA A 151 6.91 2.66 15.26
CA ALA A 151 7.45 2.95 16.58
C ALA A 151 8.44 4.11 16.59
N GLY A 152 9.19 4.31 15.50
CA GLY A 152 10.18 5.38 15.38
C GLY A 152 9.62 6.74 14.95
N VAL A 153 8.38 6.80 14.47
CA VAL A 153 7.73 8.07 14.06
C VAL A 153 6.91 8.62 15.21
N SER A 154 7.33 9.78 15.72
CA SER A 154 6.60 10.53 16.72
C SER A 154 5.34 11.19 16.13
N PRO A 155 4.23 11.25 16.88
CA PRO A 155 3.08 12.05 16.49
C PRO A 155 3.46 13.54 16.38
N ALA A 156 2.89 14.22 15.38
CA ALA A 156 3.05 15.66 15.18
C ALA A 156 2.32 16.48 16.25
#